data_AF-A0A914SXG1-F1
#
_entry.id   AF-A0A914SXG1-F1
#
_cell.length_a   1.000
_cell.length_b   1.000
_cell.length_c   1.000
_cell.angle_alpha   90.00
_cell.angle_beta   90.00
_cell.angle_gamma   90.00
#
_symmetry.space_group_name_H-M   'P 1'
#
loop_
_entity.id
_entity.type
_entity.pdbx_description
1 polymer ?
#
loop_
_entity_poly.entity_id
_entity_poly.type
_entity_poly.pdbx_seq_one_letter_code
_entity_poly.pdbx_strand_id
1 'polypeptide(L)'
;MPDRVEVIQEMFVNAVGPKMTDDQKNELIELINNDSLSKHELNVKIKELCKESGDEVMKKYSDIINTFVLNETKILKKLKNVGDRFTPETRVLLQDATKVYTNQSISYRKESEQLQDLFDNATTEIKAELKLFGEPFTYISRNFNN
;
A
#
# COMPACT_ATOMS: atom_id res chain seq x y z
N MET A 1 5.05 -13.08 -8.56
CA MET A 1 5.20 -11.82 -7.81
C MET A 1 4.09 -11.80 -6.77
N PRO A 2 4.39 -11.58 -5.47
CA PRO A 2 3.32 -11.53 -4.49
C PRO A 2 2.44 -10.30 -4.75
N ASP A 3 1.14 -10.52 -4.85
CA ASP A 3 0.14 -9.47 -4.99
C ASP A 3 0.35 -8.44 -3.87
N ARG A 4 0.13 -7.14 -4.11
CA ARG A 4 0.19 -6.13 -3.04
C ARG A 4 -0.76 -6.46 -1.89
N VAL A 5 -1.85 -7.16 -2.21
CA VAL A 5 -2.76 -7.76 -1.22
C VAL A 5 -2.02 -8.77 -0.35
N GLU A 6 -1.16 -9.63 -0.92
CA GLU A 6 -0.31 -10.56 -0.17
C GLU A 6 0.70 -9.82 0.71
N VAL A 7 1.31 -8.72 0.25
CA VAL A 7 2.24 -7.94 1.07
C VAL A 7 1.53 -7.27 2.26
N ILE A 8 0.35 -6.69 2.02
CA ILE A 8 -0.49 -6.12 3.08
C ILE A 8 -0.91 -7.22 4.05
N GLN A 9 -1.33 -8.38 3.52
CA GLN A 9 -1.67 -9.55 4.31
C GLN A 9 -0.50 -10.02 5.16
N GLU A 10 0.69 -10.21 4.60
CA GLU A 10 1.89 -10.61 5.35
C GLU A 10 2.23 -9.60 6.44
N MET A 11 2.16 -8.30 6.17
CA MET A 11 2.42 -7.28 7.18
C MET A 11 1.44 -7.35 8.36
N PHE A 12 0.14 -7.45 8.06
CA PHE A 12 -0.89 -7.56 9.09
C PHE A 12 -0.79 -8.91 9.82
N VAL A 13 -0.76 -10.03 9.11
CA VAL A 13 -0.67 -11.37 9.69
C VAL A 13 0.61 -11.53 10.53
N ASN A 14 1.75 -11.01 10.11
CA ASN A 14 2.99 -11.11 10.91
C ASN A 14 2.97 -10.21 12.15
N ALA A 15 2.34 -9.03 12.06
CA ALA A 15 2.37 -8.05 13.15
C ALA A 15 1.29 -8.28 14.21
N VAL A 16 0.06 -8.64 13.80
CA VAL A 16 -1.07 -8.85 14.70
C VAL A 16 -1.45 -10.33 14.84
N GLY A 17 -1.23 -11.14 13.81
CA GLY A 17 -1.65 -12.54 13.78
C GLY A 17 -1.10 -13.43 14.91
N PRO A 18 0.14 -13.28 15.41
CA PRO A 18 0.61 -14.10 16.54
C PRO A 18 -0.17 -13.92 17.85
N LYS A 19 -0.98 -12.85 17.95
CA LYS A 19 -1.76 -12.50 19.14
C LYS A 19 -3.27 -12.65 18.95
N MET A 20 -3.69 -13.03 17.75
CA MET A 20 -5.09 -13.27 17.40
C MET A 20 -5.39 -14.77 17.48
N THR A 21 -6.65 -15.13 17.69
CA THR A 21 -7.10 -16.52 17.50
C THR A 21 -7.05 -16.88 16.01
N ASP A 22 -7.14 -18.18 15.69
CA ASP A 22 -7.13 -18.61 14.29
C ASP A 22 -8.38 -18.10 13.54
N ASP A 23 -9.53 -18.06 14.19
CA ASP A 23 -10.76 -17.47 13.62
C ASP A 23 -10.56 -15.98 13.30
N GLN A 24 -9.99 -15.21 14.23
CA GLN A 24 -9.70 -13.79 14.03
C GLN A 24 -8.66 -13.56 12.91
N LYS A 25 -7.65 -14.44 12.80
CA LYS A 25 -6.68 -14.39 11.69
C LYS A 25 -7.35 -14.64 10.35
N ASN A 26 -8.25 -15.62 10.28
CA ASN A 26 -9.00 -15.92 9.07
C ASN A 26 -9.89 -14.73 8.68
N GLU A 27 -10.60 -14.13 9.64
CA GLU A 27 -11.41 -12.93 9.41
C GLU A 27 -10.56 -11.75 8.92
N LEU A 28 -9.36 -11.54 9.50
CA LEU A 28 -8.43 -10.52 9.04
C LEU A 28 -7.99 -10.75 7.58
N ILE A 29 -7.69 -12.00 7.20
CA ILE A 29 -7.32 -12.36 5.83
C ILE A 29 -8.49 -12.14 4.87
N GLU A 30 -9.71 -12.52 5.27
CA GLU A 30 -10.92 -12.30 4.48
C GLU A 30 -11.20 -10.81 4.26
N LEU A 31 -11.04 -9.98 5.29
CA LEU A 31 -11.17 -8.53 5.18
C LEU A 31 -10.15 -7.96 4.19
N ILE A 32 -8.87 -8.34 4.30
CA ILE A 32 -7.81 -7.82 3.42
C ILE A 32 -8.05 -8.20 1.95
N ASN A 33 -8.59 -9.40 1.71
CA ASN A 33 -8.92 -9.91 0.38
C ASN A 33 -10.29 -9.46 -0.14
N ASN A 34 -11.04 -8.64 0.60
CA ASN A 34 -12.38 -8.23 0.21
C ASN A 34 -12.35 -7.08 -0.81
N ASP A 35 -12.80 -7.39 -2.02
CA ASP A 35 -12.81 -6.44 -3.15
C ASP A 35 -14.07 -5.58 -3.22
N SER A 36 -15.10 -5.91 -2.43
CA SER A 36 -16.38 -5.18 -2.41
C SER A 36 -16.37 -4.00 -1.46
N LEU A 37 -15.42 -3.95 -0.52
CA LEU A 37 -15.27 -2.88 0.46
C LEU A 37 -14.18 -1.90 0.04
N SER A 38 -14.42 -0.63 0.32
CA SER A 38 -13.41 0.42 0.17
C SER A 38 -12.33 0.29 1.24
N LYS A 39 -11.12 0.81 0.98
CA LYS A 39 -10.04 0.91 1.99
C LYS A 39 -10.51 1.59 3.28
N HIS A 40 -11.38 2.59 3.17
CA HIS A 40 -11.96 3.22 4.35
C HIS A 40 -12.73 2.22 5.21
N GLU A 41 -13.66 1.48 4.60
CA GLU A 41 -14.49 0.47 5.28
C GLU A 41 -13.65 -0.70 5.81
N LEU A 42 -12.67 -1.15 5.03
CA LEU A 42 -11.70 -2.18 5.42
C LEU A 42 -10.92 -1.75 6.66
N ASN A 43 -10.40 -0.52 6.67
CA ASN A 43 -9.64 0.00 7.81
C ASN A 43 -10.48 0.11 9.08
N VAL A 44 -11.76 0.48 8.96
CA VAL A 44 -12.69 0.51 10.09
C VAL A 44 -12.89 -0.91 10.63
N LYS A 45 -13.22 -1.87 9.77
CA LYS A 45 -13.47 -3.28 10.18
C LYS A 45 -12.22 -3.94 10.77
N ILE A 46 -11.06 -3.77 10.15
CA ILE A 46 -9.79 -4.32 10.66
C ILE A 46 -9.45 -3.69 12.02
N LYS A 47 -9.72 -2.40 12.21
CA LYS A 47 -9.52 -1.71 13.49
C LYS A 47 -10.44 -2.27 14.57
N GLU A 48 -11.70 -2.52 14.25
CA GLU A 48 -12.68 -3.12 15.18
C GLU A 48 -12.23 -4.52 15.60
N LEU A 49 -11.88 -5.38 14.64
CA LEU A 49 -11.32 -6.70 14.88
C LEU A 49 -10.08 -6.64 15.79
N CYS A 50 -9.13 -5.76 15.47
CA CYS A 50 -7.91 -5.59 16.27
C CYS A 50 -8.18 -5.11 17.70
N LYS A 51 -9.23 -4.28 17.90
CA LYS A 51 -9.66 -3.82 19.21
C LYS A 51 -10.27 -4.96 20.03
N GLU A 52 -11.07 -5.82 19.40
CA GLU A 52 -11.68 -6.99 20.03
C GLU A 52 -10.64 -8.06 20.39
N SER A 53 -9.55 -8.15 19.63
CA SER A 53 -8.40 -9.04 19.93
C SER A 53 -7.51 -8.53 21.08
N GLY A 54 -7.73 -7.32 21.59
CA GLY A 54 -7.07 -6.77 22.78
C GLY A 54 -6.06 -5.65 22.53
N ASP A 55 -5.68 -4.96 23.61
CA ASP A 55 -4.89 -3.72 23.56
C ASP A 55 -3.54 -3.86 22.85
N GLU A 56 -2.89 -5.01 23.00
CA GLU A 56 -1.59 -5.25 22.38
C GLU A 56 -1.70 -5.42 20.85
N VAL A 57 -2.79 -6.04 20.39
CA VAL A 57 -3.11 -6.15 18.96
C VAL A 57 -3.45 -4.77 18.39
N MET A 58 -4.28 -3.99 19.11
CA MET A 58 -4.62 -2.62 18.71
C MET A 58 -3.41 -1.69 18.63
N LYS A 59 -2.42 -1.87 19.53
CA LYS A 59 -1.15 -1.15 19.47
C LYS A 59 -0.37 -1.49 18.20
N LYS A 60 -0.25 -2.78 17.86
CA LYS A 60 0.42 -3.24 16.64
C LYS A 60 -0.28 -2.74 15.37
N TYR A 61 -1.61 -2.80 15.33
CA TYR A 61 -2.41 -2.19 14.26
C TYR A 61 -2.08 -0.70 14.10
N SER A 62 -2.03 0.04 15.21
CA SER A 62 -1.71 1.47 15.19
C SER A 62 -0.30 1.75 14.66
N ASP A 63 0.69 0.92 15.03
CA ASP A 63 2.06 1.02 14.51
C ASP A 63 2.11 0.80 12.99
N ILE A 64 1.34 -0.16 12.47
CA ILE A 64 1.23 -0.46 11.03
C ILE A 64 0.61 0.72 10.28
N ILE A 65 -0.55 1.22 10.74
CA ILE A 65 -1.23 2.35 10.09
C ILE A 65 -0.38 3.61 10.13
N ASN A 66 0.28 3.89 11.27
CA ASN A 66 1.20 5.02 11.37
C ASN A 66 2.37 4.86 10.40
N THR A 67 2.89 3.65 10.21
CA THR A 67 3.94 3.37 9.23
C THR A 67 3.45 3.63 7.80
N PHE A 68 2.23 3.20 7.45
CA PHE A 68 1.63 3.52 6.16
C PHE A 68 1.51 5.02 5.95
N VAL A 69 0.81 5.74 6.84
CA VAL A 69 0.60 7.21 6.77
C VAL A 69 1.93 7.98 6.68
N LEU A 70 2.93 7.58 7.47
CA LEU A 70 4.27 8.18 7.42
C LEU A 70 4.97 7.89 6.09
N ASN A 71 4.84 6.68 5.55
CA ASN A 71 5.40 6.31 4.25
C ASN A 71 4.71 7.06 3.11
N GLU A 72 3.38 7.22 3.12
CA GLU A 72 2.67 8.03 2.13
C GLU A 72 3.19 9.47 2.16
N THR A 73 3.27 10.05 3.36
CA THR A 73 3.77 11.41 3.55
C THR A 73 5.23 11.56 3.06
N LYS A 74 6.08 10.55 3.30
CA LYS A 74 7.47 10.54 2.82
C LYS A 74 7.55 10.42 1.30
N ILE A 75 6.74 9.55 0.68
CA ILE A 75 6.66 9.39 -0.77
C ILE A 75 6.19 10.71 -1.40
N LEU A 76 5.10 11.30 -0.90
CA LEU A 76 4.57 12.59 -1.34
C LEU A 76 5.60 13.72 -1.23
N LYS A 77 6.30 13.82 -0.10
CA LYS A 77 7.36 14.82 0.10
C LYS A 77 8.54 14.61 -0.84
N LYS A 78 8.95 13.36 -1.06
CA LYS A 78 10.02 13.05 -2.02
C LYS A 78 9.56 13.38 -3.44
N LEU A 79 8.36 12.98 -3.85
CA LEU A 79 7.76 13.36 -5.13
C LEU A 79 7.78 14.86 -5.37
N LYS A 80 7.42 15.65 -4.35
CA LYS A 80 7.48 17.11 -4.43
C LYS A 80 8.91 17.64 -4.59
N ASN A 81 9.90 17.01 -3.96
CA ASN A 81 11.29 17.48 -3.92
C ASN A 81 12.15 17.00 -5.09
N VAL A 82 11.88 15.81 -5.65
CA VAL A 82 12.55 15.30 -6.86
C VAL A 82 11.71 15.48 -8.12
N GLY A 83 10.45 15.92 -8.00
CA GLY A 83 9.55 16.22 -9.10
C GLY A 83 10.19 17.07 -10.19
N ASP A 84 10.95 18.11 -9.81
CA ASP A 84 11.61 19.01 -10.76
C ASP A 84 12.74 18.35 -11.57
N ARG A 85 13.24 17.18 -11.13
CA ARG A 85 14.29 16.42 -11.81
C ARG A 85 13.77 15.37 -12.77
N PHE A 86 12.48 15.06 -12.70
CA PHE A 86 11.83 14.12 -13.61
C PHE A 86 11.38 14.82 -14.89
N THR A 87 11.31 14.06 -15.98
CA THR A 87 10.59 14.48 -17.18
C THR A 87 9.12 14.79 -16.85
N PRO A 88 8.45 15.69 -17.61
CA PRO A 88 7.03 15.96 -17.42
C PRO A 88 6.16 14.69 -17.37
N GLU A 89 6.47 13.71 -18.22
CA GLU A 89 5.78 12.43 -18.33
C GLU A 89 5.92 11.59 -17.06
N THR A 90 7.14 11.46 -16.53
CA THR A 90 7.38 10.76 -15.25
C THR A 90 6.66 11.46 -14.09
N ARG A 91 6.58 12.80 -14.08
CA ARG A 91 5.83 13.53 -13.05
C ARG A 91 4.34 13.22 -13.10
N VAL A 92 3.75 13.17 -14.29
CA VAL A 92 2.33 12.84 -14.48
C VAL A 92 2.05 11.44 -13.95
N LEU A 93 2.85 10.45 -14.35
CA LEU A 93 2.70 9.07 -13.87
C LEU A 93 2.78 8.99 -12.34
N LEU A 94 3.72 9.70 -11.72
CA LEU A 94 3.88 9.72 -10.27
C LEU A 94 2.72 10.43 -9.54
N GLN A 95 2.13 11.47 -10.15
CA GLN A 95 0.93 12.11 -9.63
C GLN A 95 -0.28 11.17 -9.72
N ASP A 96 -0.41 10.41 -10.80
CA ASP A 96 -1.52 9.45 -10.94
C ASP A 96 -1.36 8.26 -9.99
N ALA A 97 -0.15 7.73 -9.84
CA ALA A 97 0.15 6.70 -8.83
C ALA A 97 -0.18 7.20 -7.41
N THR A 98 0.09 8.47 -7.13
CA THR A 98 -0.28 9.10 -5.86
C THR A 98 -1.78 9.17 -5.65
N LYS A 99 -2.56 9.55 -6.69
CA LYS A 99 -4.02 9.60 -6.61
C LYS A 99 -4.60 8.22 -6.33
N VAL A 100 -4.11 7.18 -7.01
CA VAL A 100 -4.53 5.80 -6.79
C VAL A 100 -4.23 5.37 -5.36
N TYR A 101 -2.99 5.62 -4.90
CA TYR A 101 -2.56 5.23 -3.56
C TYR A 101 -3.36 5.92 -2.45
N THR A 102 -3.67 7.20 -2.60
CA THR A 102 -4.43 7.97 -1.60
C THR A 102 -5.95 7.80 -1.72
N ASN A 103 -6.45 7.13 -2.75
CA ASN A 103 -7.87 6.92 -2.97
C ASN A 103 -8.46 5.94 -1.95
N GLN A 104 -9.13 6.45 -0.93
CA GLN A 104 -9.76 5.63 0.13
C GLN A 104 -11.04 4.92 -0.31
N SER A 105 -11.57 5.23 -1.50
CA SER A 105 -12.84 4.71 -2.02
C SER A 105 -12.70 3.42 -2.85
N ILE A 106 -11.48 2.92 -3.04
CA ILE A 106 -11.21 1.65 -3.72
C ILE A 106 -10.66 0.62 -2.72
N SER A 107 -10.76 -0.68 -3.02
CA SER A 107 -10.18 -1.76 -2.21
C SER A 107 -8.64 -1.81 -2.34
N TYR A 108 -7.98 -2.58 -1.47
CA TYR A 108 -6.53 -2.82 -1.58
C TYR A 108 -6.14 -3.53 -2.88
N ARG A 109 -6.95 -4.49 -3.34
CA ARG A 109 -6.74 -5.15 -4.64
C ARG A 109 -6.88 -4.17 -5.78
N LYS A 110 -7.91 -3.32 -5.75
CA LYS A 110 -8.14 -2.36 -6.84
C LYS A 110 -7.04 -1.30 -6.91
N GLU A 111 -6.51 -0.88 -5.76
CA GLU A 111 -5.29 -0.07 -5.71
C GLU A 111 -4.12 -0.80 -6.38
N SER A 112 -3.88 -2.06 -6.02
CA SER A 112 -2.83 -2.91 -6.61
C SER A 112 -2.91 -2.94 -8.13
N GLU A 113 -4.10 -3.27 -8.66
CA GLU A 113 -4.37 -3.33 -10.11
C GLU A 113 -4.12 -2.00 -10.81
N GLN A 114 -4.63 -0.89 -10.26
CA GLN A 114 -4.48 0.43 -10.88
C GLN A 114 -3.03 0.91 -10.86
N LEU A 115 -2.29 0.63 -9.78
CA LEU A 115 -0.86 0.91 -9.75
C LEU A 115 -0.11 0.06 -10.77
N GLN A 116 -0.44 -1.23 -10.87
CA GLN A 116 0.19 -2.15 -11.84
C GLN A 116 0.00 -1.65 -13.27
N ASP A 117 -1.24 -1.30 -13.62
CA ASP A 117 -1.56 -0.81 -14.95
C ASP A 117 -0.84 0.51 -15.27
N LEU A 118 -0.67 1.42 -14.30
CA LEU A 118 0.12 2.64 -14.48
C LEU A 118 1.60 2.32 -14.78
N PHE A 119 2.22 1.38 -14.05
CA PHE A 119 3.63 1.06 -14.24
C PHE A 119 3.90 0.18 -15.45
N ASP A 120 2.99 -0.73 -15.81
CA ASP A 120 3.13 -1.58 -16.99
C ASP A 120 3.12 -0.75 -18.27
N ASN A 121 2.22 0.23 -18.34
CA ASN A 121 2.08 1.16 -19.46
C ASN A 121 3.15 2.29 -19.46
N ALA A 122 4.02 2.36 -18.45
CA ALA A 122 5.11 3.32 -18.43
C ALA A 122 6.17 2.98 -19.51
N THR A 123 6.71 4.01 -20.17
CA THR A 123 7.76 3.82 -21.17
C THR A 123 9.07 3.36 -20.53
N THR A 124 9.97 2.82 -21.35
CA THR A 124 11.31 2.39 -20.91
C THR A 124 12.08 3.54 -20.25
N GLU A 125 11.95 4.76 -20.78
CA GLU A 125 12.57 5.98 -20.25
C GLU A 125 12.04 6.33 -18.87
N ILE A 126 10.71 6.29 -18.67
CA ILE A 126 10.09 6.53 -17.36
C ILE A 126 10.56 5.46 -16.37
N LYS A 127 10.54 4.18 -16.77
CA LYS A 127 11.03 3.06 -15.93
C LYS A 127 12.52 3.24 -15.56
N ALA A 128 13.34 3.75 -16.47
CA ALA A 128 14.76 4.03 -16.22
C ALA A 128 14.95 5.22 -15.26
N GLU A 129 14.20 6.32 -15.42
CA GLU A 129 14.22 7.44 -14.48
C GLU A 129 13.83 6.98 -13.07
N LEU A 130 12.75 6.21 -12.93
CA LEU A 130 12.28 5.72 -11.62
C LEU A 130 13.31 4.83 -10.92
N LYS A 131 14.10 4.04 -11.67
CA LYS A 131 15.19 3.22 -11.11
C LYS A 131 16.33 4.04 -10.51
N LEU A 132 16.63 5.21 -11.08
CA LEU A 132 17.75 6.06 -10.65
C LEU A 132 17.49 6.81 -9.32
N PHE A 133 16.23 6.97 -8.92
CA PHE A 133 15.84 7.80 -7.76
C PHE A 133 15.58 7.03 -6.43
N GLY A 134 15.83 5.72 -6.39
CA GLY A 134 15.98 4.95 -5.14
C GLY A 134 14.70 4.68 -4.30
N GLU A 135 14.92 4.23 -3.05
CA GLU A 135 14.07 3.31 -2.26
C GLU A 135 12.56 3.59 -2.05
N PRO A 136 12.03 4.82 -1.98
CA PRO A 136 10.58 5.03 -1.86
C PRO A 136 9.83 4.55 -3.11
N PHE A 137 10.47 4.69 -4.27
CA PHE A 137 9.96 4.18 -5.53
C PHE A 137 10.40 2.75 -5.75
N THR A 138 11.48 2.28 -5.12
CA THR A 138 11.90 0.88 -5.16
C THR A 138 10.91 -0.04 -4.43
N TYR A 139 10.06 0.44 -3.52
CA TYR A 139 8.91 -0.36 -3.04
C TYR A 139 7.75 -0.38 -4.05
N ILE A 140 7.57 0.70 -4.79
CA ILE A 140 6.63 0.84 -5.92
C ILE A 140 7.22 0.27 -7.23
N SER A 141 8.47 -0.18 -7.25
CA SER A 141 9.15 -0.67 -8.46
C SER A 141 9.94 -1.97 -8.28
N ARG A 142 10.15 -2.49 -7.05
CA ARG A 142 10.53 -3.90 -6.77
C ARG A 142 9.34 -4.85 -6.79
N ASN A 143 8.20 -4.43 -6.24
CA ASN A 143 6.92 -4.89 -6.78
C ASN A 143 6.90 -4.40 -8.25
N PHE A 144 6.21 -4.89 -9.26
CA PHE A 144 6.20 -4.33 -10.62
C PHE A 144 7.46 -4.54 -11.53
N ASN A 145 8.71 -4.76 -11.07
CA ASN A 145 9.86 -5.09 -11.97
C ASN A 145 10.55 -6.45 -11.71
N ASN A 146 9.86 -7.48 -11.24
CA ASN A 146 10.36 -8.87 -11.34
C ASN A 146 9.23 -9.84 -11.71
#